data_AF-A0A7G9ZB11-F1
#
_entry.id   AF-A0A7G9ZB11-F1
#
_cell.length_a   1.000
_cell.length_b   1.000
_cell.length_c   1.000
_cell.angle_alpha   90.00
_cell.angle_beta   90.00
_cell.angle_gamma   90.00
#
_symmetry.space_group_name_H-M   'P 1'
#
loop_
_entity.id
_entity.type
_entity.pdbx_description
1 polymer ?
#
loop_
_entity_poly.entity_id
_entity_poly.type
_entity_poly.pdbx_seq_one_letter_code
_entity_poly.pdbx_strand_id
1 'polypeptide(L)'
;MIEARKAGVKVVTRLNSNFVVARFGAEFRKEDILNNIKPIWRRVDGKSYIILPFKRCIWQGTAGKLFLVRGEGYDDFIPLFTISLNAKPERVIMKYKERSAIEQTNKELKSYLGIEGNNFKKKESNYGYIFLLSLIYNLVQYFRLYIDEMSFKDVLELLSFYLLWKTPPKFVFSVVEPLKHMLENIESGRLNKINVGLREPIGVPESVRA
;
A
#
# COMPACT_ATOMS: atom_id res chain seq x y z
N MET A 1 13.03 11.59 -2.15
CA MET A 1 13.91 10.45 -2.55
C MET A 1 15.23 10.41 -1.79
N ILE A 2 15.91 11.55 -1.65
CA ILE A 2 17.16 11.67 -0.89
C ILE A 2 16.98 11.22 0.57
N GLU A 3 15.94 11.69 1.26
CA GLU A 3 15.64 11.30 2.65
C GLU A 3 15.39 9.80 2.80
N ALA A 4 14.56 9.21 1.94
CA ALA A 4 14.31 7.78 1.95
C ALA A 4 15.59 6.97 1.75
N ARG A 5 16.49 7.43 0.87
CA ARG A 5 17.81 6.81 0.70
C ARG A 5 18.68 6.93 1.95
N LYS A 6 18.71 8.10 2.59
CA LYS A 6 19.43 8.32 3.87
C LYS A 6 18.90 7.42 4.98
N ALA A 7 17.59 7.20 5.03
CA ALA A 7 16.92 6.34 6.01
C ALA A 7 16.94 4.84 5.64
N GLY A 8 17.55 4.43 4.52
CA GLY A 8 17.55 3.03 4.08
C GLY A 8 16.18 2.49 3.65
N VAL A 9 15.20 3.36 3.44
CA VAL A 9 13.82 3.00 3.07
C VAL A 9 13.74 2.73 1.57
N LYS A 10 13.16 1.58 1.20
CA LYS A 10 12.92 1.26 -0.22
C LYS A 10 11.70 2.01 -0.73
N VAL A 11 11.88 2.81 -1.77
CA VAL A 11 10.79 3.59 -2.38
C VAL A 11 10.59 3.21 -3.84
N VAL A 12 9.32 3.17 -4.23
CA VAL A 12 8.85 3.12 -5.62
C VAL A 12 7.97 4.34 -5.83
N THR A 13 8.17 5.06 -6.93
CA THR A 13 7.36 6.22 -7.28
C THR A 13 7.04 6.21 -8.78
N ARG A 14 5.88 6.77 -9.15
CA ARG A 14 5.55 7.07 -10.54
C ARG A 14 6.10 8.44 -10.88
N LEU A 15 6.85 8.54 -11.97
CA LEU A 15 7.28 9.82 -12.51
C LEU A 15 6.17 10.45 -13.35
N ASN A 16 6.20 11.77 -13.49
CA ASN A 16 5.32 12.48 -14.43
C ASN A 16 5.72 12.18 -15.87
N SER A 17 4.83 12.38 -16.84
CA SER A 17 5.08 12.09 -18.26
C SER A 17 6.27 12.85 -18.85
N ASN A 18 6.57 14.03 -18.31
CA ASN A 18 7.67 14.91 -18.73
C ASN A 18 8.97 14.68 -17.94
N PHE A 19 9.15 13.52 -17.32
CA PHE A 19 10.36 13.25 -16.55
C PHE A 19 11.62 13.31 -17.42
N VAL A 20 12.73 13.69 -16.78
CA VAL A 20 14.08 13.61 -17.34
C VAL A 20 14.93 12.83 -16.35
N VAL A 21 15.63 11.81 -16.82
CA VAL A 21 16.62 11.06 -16.03
C VAL A 21 17.98 11.16 -16.69
N ALA A 22 19.03 11.28 -15.89
CA ALA A 22 20.39 11.30 -16.39
C ALA A 22 21.02 9.90 -16.33
N ARG A 23 21.81 9.52 -17.33
CA ARG A 23 22.64 8.32 -17.31
C ARG A 23 23.95 8.63 -18.01
N PHE A 24 25.06 8.44 -17.29
CA PHE A 24 26.42 8.74 -17.79
C PHE A 24 26.58 10.17 -18.35
N GLY A 25 25.99 11.16 -17.67
CA GLY A 25 26.05 12.56 -18.08
C GLY A 25 25.08 12.98 -19.19
N ALA A 26 24.42 12.04 -19.86
CA ALA A 26 23.39 12.34 -20.85
C ALA A 26 21.98 12.28 -20.25
N GLU A 27 21.11 13.16 -20.73
CA GLU A 27 19.69 13.20 -20.35
C GLU A 27 18.84 12.30 -21.23
N PHE A 28 17.86 11.63 -20.64
CA PHE A 28 16.93 10.73 -21.30
C PHE A 28 15.51 11.07 -20.88
N ARG A 29 14.64 11.23 -21.88
CA ARG A 29 13.19 11.33 -21.76
C ARG A 29 12.54 10.00 -22.10
N LYS A 30 11.21 9.97 -21.99
CA LYS A 30 10.41 8.79 -22.31
C LYS A 30 10.68 8.28 -23.73
N GLU A 31 10.66 9.15 -24.74
CA GLU A 31 10.88 8.77 -26.14
C GLU A 31 12.28 8.19 -26.39
N ASP A 32 13.32 8.76 -25.76
CA ASP A 32 14.68 8.24 -25.87
C ASP A 32 14.77 6.80 -25.33
N ILE A 33 14.05 6.51 -24.24
CA ILE A 33 14.02 5.17 -23.65
C ILE A 33 13.22 4.21 -24.55
N LEU A 34 12.10 4.65 -25.12
CA LEU A 34 11.28 3.84 -26.03
C LEU A 34 12.07 3.45 -27.29
N ASN A 35 12.86 4.37 -27.83
CA ASN A 35 13.63 4.13 -29.05
C ASN A 35 14.89 3.30 -28.83
N ASN A 36 15.52 3.39 -27.64
CA ASN A 36 16.85 2.81 -27.41
C ASN A 36 16.85 1.54 -26.54
N ILE A 37 15.77 1.22 -25.84
CA ILE A 37 15.74 0.11 -24.87
C ILE A 37 14.88 -1.04 -25.37
N LYS A 38 15.45 -2.26 -25.35
CA LYS A 38 14.72 -3.47 -25.68
C LYS A 38 13.65 -3.79 -24.63
N PRO A 39 12.38 -4.00 -25.04
CA PRO A 39 11.33 -4.38 -24.12
C PRO A 39 11.52 -5.83 -23.64
N ILE A 40 11.04 -6.09 -22.42
CA ILE A 40 10.88 -7.44 -21.87
C ILE A 40 9.42 -7.69 -21.53
N TRP A 41 8.98 -8.93 -21.71
CA TRP A 41 7.63 -9.38 -21.38
C TRP A 41 7.63 -10.11 -20.04
N ARG A 42 6.72 -9.76 -19.16
CA ARG A 42 6.56 -10.38 -17.84
C ARG A 42 5.09 -10.55 -17.49
N ARG A 43 4.78 -11.62 -16.77
CA ARG A 43 3.48 -11.83 -16.14
C ARG A 43 3.60 -11.49 -14.65
N VAL A 44 2.73 -10.60 -14.17
CA VAL A 44 2.65 -10.20 -12.76
C VAL A 44 1.20 -10.32 -12.33
N ASP A 45 0.92 -11.18 -11.35
CA ASP A 45 -0.44 -11.36 -10.81
C ASP A 45 -1.47 -11.68 -11.92
N GLY A 46 -1.17 -12.71 -12.73
CA GLY A 46 -2.00 -13.15 -13.85
C GLY A 46 -1.94 -12.26 -15.10
N LYS A 47 -1.61 -10.98 -14.97
CA LYS A 47 -1.64 -9.98 -16.07
C LYS A 47 -0.30 -9.87 -16.80
N SER A 48 -0.36 -9.63 -18.10
CA SER A 48 0.82 -9.45 -18.95
C SER A 48 1.28 -7.98 -18.98
N TYR A 49 2.59 -7.78 -18.94
CA TYR A 49 3.24 -6.47 -18.94
C TYR A 49 4.39 -6.43 -19.94
N ILE A 50 4.48 -5.30 -20.66
CA ILE A 50 5.65 -4.89 -21.45
C ILE A 50 6.45 -3.90 -20.61
N ILE A 51 7.74 -4.15 -20.48
CA ILE A 51 8.60 -3.39 -19.57
C ILE A 51 9.87 -2.98 -20.30
N LEU A 52 10.22 -1.69 -20.26
CA LEU A 52 11.53 -1.21 -20.71
C LEU A 52 12.39 -0.88 -19.48
N PRO A 53 13.37 -1.72 -19.13
CA PRO A 53 14.21 -1.51 -17.96
C PRO A 53 15.37 -0.55 -18.26
N PHE A 54 15.30 0.66 -17.73
CA PHE A 54 16.37 1.65 -17.79
C PHE A 54 17.16 1.67 -16.48
N LYS A 55 18.30 0.98 -16.48
CA LYS A 55 19.13 0.77 -15.28
C LYS A 55 20.16 1.88 -15.08
N ARG A 56 20.59 2.09 -13.83
CA ARG A 56 21.68 3.00 -13.43
C ARG A 56 21.42 4.44 -13.90
N CYS A 57 20.21 4.92 -13.68
CA CYS A 57 19.83 6.30 -13.99
C CYS A 57 19.75 7.13 -12.72
N ILE A 58 19.87 8.43 -12.87
CA ILE A 58 19.80 9.42 -11.80
C ILE A 58 18.56 10.27 -12.04
N TRP A 59 17.73 10.40 -11.01
CA TRP A 59 16.59 11.30 -11.01
C TRP A 59 16.63 12.16 -9.75
N GLN A 60 16.58 13.48 -9.91
CA GLN A 60 16.69 14.46 -8.81
C GLN A 60 17.86 14.16 -7.85
N GLY A 61 19.07 14.00 -8.41
CA GLY A 61 20.30 13.69 -7.65
C GLY A 61 20.34 12.30 -7.01
N THR A 62 19.34 11.44 -7.24
CA THR A 62 19.25 10.12 -6.63
C THR A 62 19.44 9.02 -7.67
N ALA A 63 20.43 8.15 -7.44
CA ALA A 63 20.66 6.98 -8.29
C ALA A 63 19.58 5.92 -8.08
N GLY A 64 19.15 5.28 -9.17
CA GLY A 64 18.10 4.28 -9.14
C GLY A 64 17.95 3.52 -10.45
N LYS A 65 16.77 2.90 -10.58
CA LYS A 65 16.30 2.21 -11.78
C LYS A 65 14.95 2.79 -12.17
N LEU A 66 14.79 3.03 -13.47
CA LEU A 66 13.53 3.40 -14.08
C LEU A 66 13.00 2.23 -14.89
N PHE A 67 11.71 1.98 -14.79
CA PHE A 67 10.99 1.00 -15.59
C PHE A 67 9.83 1.71 -16.28
N LEU A 68 9.81 1.73 -17.60
CA LEU A 68 8.58 2.07 -18.31
C LEU A 68 7.74 0.79 -18.37
N VAL A 69 6.55 0.82 -17.78
CA VAL A 69 5.67 -0.34 -17.66
C VAL A 69 4.36 -0.08 -18.37
N ARG A 70 3.99 -0.94 -19.31
CA ARG A 70 2.65 -0.95 -19.92
C ARG A 70 2.00 -2.29 -19.64
N GLY A 71 0.87 -2.27 -18.92
CA GLY A 71 0.07 -3.46 -18.64
C GLY A 71 -1.02 -3.66 -19.69
N GLU A 72 -1.59 -4.86 -19.69
CA GLU A 72 -2.80 -5.18 -20.43
C GLU A 72 -3.95 -4.20 -20.07
N GLY A 73 -4.57 -3.58 -21.08
CA GLY A 73 -5.63 -2.57 -20.90
C GLY A 73 -5.14 -1.12 -20.68
N TYR A 74 -3.85 -0.85 -20.77
CA TYR A 74 -3.30 0.51 -20.74
C TYR A 74 -2.64 0.87 -22.08
N ASP A 75 -3.04 2.03 -22.62
CA ASP A 75 -2.49 2.52 -23.90
C ASP A 75 -1.06 3.04 -23.75
N ASP A 76 -0.74 3.60 -22.58
CA ASP A 76 0.54 4.27 -22.34
C ASP A 76 1.44 3.59 -21.29
N PHE A 77 2.75 3.86 -21.41
CA PHE A 77 3.76 3.44 -20.45
C PHE A 77 3.76 4.31 -19.19
N ILE A 78 3.69 3.65 -18.04
CA ILE A 78 3.83 4.26 -16.72
C ILE A 78 5.32 4.23 -16.31
N PRO A 79 5.95 5.38 -16.06
CA PRO A 79 7.34 5.43 -15.63
C PRO A 79 7.46 5.20 -14.11
N LEU A 80 7.93 4.01 -13.72
CA LEU A 80 8.15 3.64 -12.32
C LEU A 80 9.63 3.74 -11.96
N PHE A 81 9.97 4.61 -11.02
CA PHE A 81 11.33 4.79 -10.52
C PHE A 81 11.50 4.20 -9.12
N THR A 82 12.65 3.56 -8.88
CA THR A 82 13.04 3.05 -7.57
C THR A 82 14.50 3.29 -7.26
N ILE A 83 14.79 3.58 -6.00
CA ILE A 83 16.16 3.68 -5.46
C ILE A 83 16.78 2.32 -5.16
N SER A 84 15.98 1.25 -5.22
CA SER A 84 16.48 -0.11 -5.02
C SER A 84 17.27 -0.58 -6.24
N LEU A 85 18.60 -0.46 -6.19
CA LEU A 85 19.49 -0.82 -7.30
C LEU A 85 19.39 -2.30 -7.72
N ASN A 86 18.95 -3.18 -6.82
CA ASN A 86 18.75 -4.61 -7.10
C ASN A 86 17.28 -4.97 -7.38
N ALA A 87 16.40 -3.98 -7.53
CA ALA A 87 14.99 -4.25 -7.81
C ALA A 87 14.81 -4.99 -9.15
N LYS A 88 13.94 -6.00 -9.08
CA LYS A 88 13.35 -6.68 -10.22
C LYS A 88 12.05 -5.94 -10.60
N PRO A 89 11.73 -5.83 -11.91
CA PRO A 89 10.56 -5.08 -12.37
C PRO A 89 9.24 -5.61 -11.78
N GLU A 90 9.09 -6.92 -11.62
CA GLU A 90 7.89 -7.56 -11.08
C GLU A 90 7.61 -7.10 -9.65
N ARG A 91 8.65 -6.99 -8.81
CA ARG A 91 8.52 -6.46 -7.44
C ARG A 91 8.13 -5.00 -7.41
N VAL A 92 8.66 -4.19 -8.34
CA VAL A 92 8.33 -2.76 -8.43
C VAL A 92 6.87 -2.57 -8.84
N ILE A 93 6.40 -3.35 -9.80
CA ILE A 93 5.01 -3.34 -10.26
C ILE A 93 4.07 -3.74 -9.12
N MET A 94 4.33 -4.86 -8.43
CA MET A 94 3.52 -5.28 -7.29
C MET A 94 3.47 -4.21 -6.20
N LYS A 95 4.62 -3.62 -5.85
CA LYS A 95 4.66 -2.54 -4.84
C LYS A 95 3.88 -1.30 -5.29
N TYR A 96 3.92 -0.96 -6.57
CA TYR A 96 3.15 0.16 -7.10
C TYR A 96 1.64 -0.11 -7.09
N LYS A 97 1.21 -1.36 -7.34
CA LYS A 97 -0.21 -1.76 -7.27
C LYS A 97 -0.79 -1.54 -5.87
N GLU A 98 -0.01 -1.66 -4.80
CA GLU A 98 -0.47 -1.38 -3.43
C GLU A 98 -0.98 0.06 -3.26
N ARG A 99 -0.60 1.01 -4.13
CA ARG A 99 -1.11 2.40 -4.09
C ARG A 99 -2.63 2.47 -4.19
N SER A 100 -3.29 1.57 -4.92
CA SER A 100 -4.75 1.58 -5.05
C SER A 100 -5.46 1.30 -3.73
N ALA A 101 -4.81 0.60 -2.78
CA ALA A 101 -5.36 0.38 -1.44
C ALA A 101 -5.49 1.70 -0.65
N ILE A 102 -4.64 2.69 -0.92
CA ILE A 102 -4.75 4.03 -0.31
C ILE A 102 -5.98 4.76 -0.86
N GLU A 103 -6.22 4.68 -2.17
CA GLU A 103 -7.41 5.28 -2.80
C GLU A 103 -8.69 4.63 -2.27
N GLN A 104 -8.69 3.31 -2.10
CA GLN A 104 -9.81 2.58 -1.48
C GLN A 104 -10.02 2.99 -0.01
N THR A 105 -8.95 3.08 0.78
CA THR A 105 -9.00 3.56 2.18
C THR A 105 -9.65 4.94 2.27
N ASN A 106 -9.24 5.88 1.40
CA ASN A 106 -9.84 7.21 1.35
C ASN A 106 -11.33 7.17 0.99
N LYS A 107 -11.73 6.32 0.04
CA LYS A 107 -13.13 6.14 -0.33
C LYS A 107 -13.96 5.62 0.84
N GLU A 108 -13.46 4.61 1.55
CA GLU A 108 -14.15 3.97 2.68
C GLU A 108 -14.29 4.92 3.87
N LEU A 109 -13.21 5.64 4.25
CA LEU A 109 -13.24 6.65 5.31
C LEU A 109 -14.26 7.76 5.03
N LYS A 110 -14.32 8.24 3.78
CA LYS A 110 -15.26 9.30 3.39
C LYS A 110 -16.70 8.80 3.30
N SER A 111 -16.92 7.71 2.57
CA SER A 111 -18.25 7.28 2.16
C SER A 111 -18.98 6.49 3.25
N TYR A 112 -18.26 5.69 4.03
CA TYR A 112 -18.87 4.80 5.03
C TYR A 112 -18.70 5.29 6.45
N LEU A 113 -17.55 5.90 6.77
CA LEU A 113 -17.29 6.44 8.11
C LEU A 113 -17.55 7.95 8.22
N GLY A 114 -17.87 8.63 7.12
CA GLY A 114 -18.30 10.03 7.15
C GLY A 114 -17.22 10.99 7.68
N ILE A 115 -15.94 10.73 7.39
CA ILE A 115 -14.82 11.53 7.96
C ILE A 115 -14.91 13.04 7.68
N GLU A 116 -15.55 13.41 6.58
CA GLU A 116 -15.77 14.80 6.15
C GLU A 116 -17.08 15.41 6.70
N GLY A 117 -17.93 14.60 7.34
CA GLY A 117 -19.30 14.98 7.73
C GLY A 117 -19.44 15.57 9.14
N ASN A 118 -18.34 15.85 9.84
CA ASN A 118 -18.42 16.39 11.20
C ASN A 118 -18.59 17.93 11.21
N ASN A 119 -19.30 18.43 12.22
CA ASN A 119 -19.60 19.85 12.40
C ASN A 119 -18.72 20.51 13.48
N PHE A 120 -17.55 19.93 13.81
CA PHE A 120 -16.71 20.49 14.86
C PHE A 120 -16.10 21.82 14.43
N LYS A 121 -16.41 22.88 15.19
CA LYS A 121 -15.87 24.23 14.95
C LYS A 121 -14.43 24.40 15.46
N LYS A 122 -14.01 23.60 16.45
CA LYS A 122 -12.67 23.62 17.02
C LYS A 122 -11.75 22.64 16.29
N LYS A 123 -10.54 23.10 15.97
CA LYS A 123 -9.53 22.32 15.24
C LYS A 123 -9.13 21.05 15.99
N GLU A 124 -8.97 21.13 17.31
CA GLU A 124 -8.60 19.99 18.16
C GLU A 124 -9.66 18.90 18.15
N SER A 125 -10.94 19.30 18.26
CA SER A 125 -12.07 18.38 18.18
C SER A 125 -12.18 17.71 16.81
N ASN A 126 -11.91 18.45 15.73
CA ASN A 126 -11.89 17.88 14.38
C ASN A 126 -10.77 16.84 14.22
N TYR A 127 -9.55 17.12 14.70
CA TYR A 127 -8.49 16.11 14.66
C TYR A 127 -8.79 14.89 15.52
N GLY A 128 -9.36 15.08 16.72
CA GLY A 128 -9.78 13.97 17.57
C GLY A 128 -10.81 13.06 16.88
N TYR A 129 -11.76 13.65 16.16
CA TYR A 129 -12.75 12.91 15.38
C TYR A 129 -12.13 12.12 14.22
N ILE A 130 -11.26 12.78 13.42
CA ILE A 130 -10.53 12.14 12.32
C ILE A 130 -9.70 10.95 12.84
N PHE A 131 -9.03 11.12 13.97
CA PHE A 131 -8.26 10.07 14.61
C PHE A 131 -9.14 8.90 15.06
N LEU A 132 -10.26 9.17 15.73
CA LEU A 132 -11.20 8.14 16.16
C LEU A 132 -11.74 7.32 14.98
N LEU A 133 -12.17 7.98 13.91
CA LEU A 133 -12.64 7.27 12.71
C LEU A 133 -11.54 6.44 12.04
N SER A 134 -10.29 6.91 12.07
CA SER A 134 -9.16 6.15 11.56
C SER A 134 -8.90 4.88 12.40
N LEU A 135 -9.11 4.94 13.73
CA LEU A 135 -9.04 3.75 14.59
C LEU A 135 -10.18 2.77 14.30
N ILE A 136 -11.42 3.27 14.16
CA ILE A 136 -12.58 2.45 13.79
C ILE A 136 -12.34 1.78 12.43
N TYR A 137 -11.81 2.51 11.45
CA TYR A 137 -11.44 1.94 10.16
C TYR A 137 -10.46 0.77 10.29
N ASN A 138 -9.38 0.95 11.06
CA ASN A 138 -8.40 -0.11 11.28
C ASN A 138 -9.01 -1.33 11.96
N LEU A 139 -9.92 -1.13 12.90
CA LEU A 139 -10.65 -2.20 13.58
C LEU A 139 -11.54 -2.99 12.60
N VAL A 140 -12.32 -2.29 11.77
CA VAL A 140 -13.19 -2.93 10.76
C VAL A 140 -12.35 -3.70 9.74
N GLN A 141 -11.24 -3.13 9.27
CA GLN A 141 -10.33 -3.85 8.36
C GLN A 141 -9.68 -5.05 9.02
N TYR A 142 -9.37 -4.99 10.32
CA TYR A 142 -8.89 -6.15 11.06
C TYR A 142 -9.94 -7.26 11.11
N PHE A 143 -11.20 -6.94 11.41
CA PHE A 143 -12.29 -7.94 11.36
C PHE A 143 -12.49 -8.55 9.99
N ARG A 144 -12.36 -7.74 8.94
CA ARG A 144 -12.47 -8.21 7.56
C ARG A 144 -11.44 -9.28 7.20
N LEU A 145 -10.29 -9.34 7.88
CA LEU A 145 -9.31 -10.42 7.68
C LEU A 145 -9.79 -11.80 8.16
N TYR A 146 -10.80 -11.85 9.03
CA TYR A 146 -11.34 -13.08 9.61
C TYR A 146 -12.70 -13.47 9.06
N ILE A 147 -13.28 -12.65 8.19
CA ILE A 147 -14.59 -12.87 7.62
C ILE A 147 -14.44 -12.84 6.10
N ASP A 148 -14.30 -14.03 5.52
CA ASP A 148 -14.07 -14.21 4.09
C ASP A 148 -15.18 -13.58 3.24
N GLU A 149 -14.79 -13.07 2.08
CA GLU A 149 -15.66 -12.54 1.01
C GLU A 149 -16.52 -11.31 1.37
N MET A 150 -16.35 -10.69 2.54
CA MET A 150 -17.08 -9.47 2.90
C MET A 150 -16.37 -8.18 2.46
N SER A 151 -17.15 -7.19 2.02
CA SER A 151 -16.68 -5.83 1.81
C SER A 151 -16.54 -5.08 3.15
N PHE A 152 -15.80 -3.97 3.15
CA PHE A 152 -15.70 -3.10 4.33
C PHE A 152 -17.08 -2.68 4.85
N LYS A 153 -18.01 -2.38 3.95
CA LYS A 153 -19.38 -1.97 4.27
C LYS A 153 -20.13 -3.08 4.99
N ASP A 154 -20.03 -4.32 4.49
CA ASP A 154 -20.74 -5.47 5.06
C ASP A 154 -20.28 -5.74 6.50
N VAL A 155 -18.95 -5.69 6.74
CA VAL A 155 -18.40 -5.87 8.09
C VAL A 155 -18.83 -4.73 9.02
N LEU A 156 -18.81 -3.49 8.55
CA LEU A 156 -19.28 -2.33 9.33
C LEU A 156 -20.76 -2.46 9.71
N GLU A 157 -21.62 -2.86 8.77
CA GLU A 157 -23.05 -3.10 9.02
C GLU A 157 -23.25 -4.27 10.00
N LEU A 158 -22.52 -5.36 9.85
CA LEU A 158 -22.56 -6.52 10.73
C LEU A 158 -22.19 -6.15 12.17
N LEU A 159 -21.11 -5.40 12.37
CA LEU A 159 -20.71 -4.88 13.67
C LEU A 159 -21.76 -3.92 14.25
N SER A 160 -22.36 -3.07 13.41
CA SER A 160 -23.43 -2.17 13.84
C SER A 160 -24.66 -2.95 14.32
N PHE A 161 -25.07 -4.00 13.60
CA PHE A 161 -26.16 -4.88 14.03
C PHE A 161 -25.84 -5.58 15.34
N TYR A 162 -24.62 -6.11 15.48
CA TYR A 162 -24.18 -6.79 16.69
C TYR A 162 -24.25 -5.88 17.92
N LEU A 163 -23.80 -4.61 17.78
CA LEU A 163 -23.73 -3.66 18.89
C LEU A 163 -25.08 -3.03 19.24
N LEU A 164 -25.96 -2.81 18.26
CA LEU A 164 -27.19 -2.04 18.46
C LEU A 164 -28.42 -2.91 18.74
N TRP A 165 -28.43 -4.18 18.34
CA TRP A 165 -29.61 -5.03 18.46
C TRP A 165 -29.64 -5.81 19.77
N LYS A 166 -30.79 -5.75 20.46
CA LYS A 166 -31.04 -6.56 21.66
C LYS A 166 -31.04 -8.06 21.38
N THR A 167 -31.44 -8.46 20.16
CA THR A 167 -31.41 -9.84 19.65
C THR A 167 -30.97 -9.82 18.19
N PRO A 168 -29.66 -9.85 17.90
CA PRO A 168 -29.16 -9.78 16.54
C PRO A 168 -29.50 -11.06 15.73
N PRO A 169 -29.73 -10.95 14.41
CA PRO A 169 -29.96 -12.12 13.54
C PRO A 169 -28.81 -13.14 13.63
N LYS A 170 -29.13 -14.44 13.40
CA LYS A 170 -28.14 -15.54 13.53
C LYS A 170 -26.86 -15.36 12.70
N PHE A 171 -26.95 -14.73 11.53
CA PHE A 171 -25.77 -14.50 10.67
C PHE A 171 -24.80 -13.47 11.26
N VAL A 172 -25.25 -12.61 12.19
CA VAL A 172 -24.41 -11.63 12.88
C VAL A 172 -23.45 -12.31 13.85
N PHE A 173 -23.72 -13.53 14.31
CA PHE A 173 -22.81 -14.25 15.20
C PHE A 173 -21.49 -14.67 14.51
N SER A 174 -21.35 -14.50 13.20
CA SER A 174 -20.08 -14.68 12.51
C SER A 174 -18.99 -13.69 12.96
N VAL A 175 -19.35 -12.53 13.55
CA VAL A 175 -18.36 -11.62 14.17
C VAL A 175 -17.97 -12.01 15.58
N VAL A 176 -18.70 -12.91 16.25
CA VAL A 176 -18.47 -13.21 17.67
C VAL A 176 -17.15 -13.92 17.91
N GLU A 177 -16.82 -14.92 17.10
CA GLU A 177 -15.53 -15.61 17.24
C GLU A 177 -14.32 -14.71 16.88
N PRO A 178 -14.35 -13.92 15.79
CA PRO A 178 -13.34 -12.88 15.56
C PRO A 178 -13.21 -11.87 16.72
N LEU A 179 -14.34 -11.44 17.32
CA LEU A 179 -14.36 -10.53 18.46
C LEU A 179 -13.74 -11.15 19.70
N LYS A 180 -14.11 -12.38 20.05
CA LYS A 180 -13.52 -13.13 21.17
C LYS A 180 -12.03 -13.31 20.96
N HIS A 181 -11.61 -13.78 19.80
CA HIS A 181 -10.19 -13.95 19.47
C HIS A 181 -9.43 -12.62 19.58
N MET A 182 -10.01 -11.49 19.17
CA MET A 182 -9.39 -10.18 19.36
C MET A 182 -9.23 -9.82 20.85
N LEU A 183 -10.28 -10.00 21.66
CA LEU A 183 -10.28 -9.69 23.09
C LEU A 183 -9.32 -10.59 23.88
N GLU A 184 -9.31 -11.90 23.60
CA GLU A 184 -8.38 -12.86 24.19
C GLU A 184 -6.91 -12.53 23.85
N ASN A 185 -6.65 -12.04 22.63
CA ASN A 185 -5.30 -11.59 22.25
C ASN A 185 -4.88 -10.27 22.93
N ILE A 186 -5.85 -9.41 23.28
CA ILE A 186 -5.58 -8.18 24.05
C ILE A 186 -5.19 -8.52 25.50
N GLU A 187 -5.89 -9.47 26.13
CA GLU A 187 -5.61 -9.89 27.50
C GLU A 187 -4.31 -10.72 27.63
N SER A 188 -3.93 -11.45 26.60
CA SER A 188 -2.71 -12.28 26.60
C SER A 188 -1.40 -11.52 26.35
N GLY A 189 -1.43 -10.19 26.19
CA GLY A 189 -0.23 -9.37 25.96
C GLY A 189 0.49 -9.62 24.63
N ARG A 190 -0.03 -10.50 23.77
CA ARG A 190 0.46 -10.75 22.42
C ARG A 190 -0.18 -9.75 21.46
N LEU A 191 0.34 -8.51 21.49
CA LEU A 191 0.19 -7.55 20.41
C LEU A 191 0.87 -8.12 19.16
N ASN A 192 0.15 -8.99 18.44
CA ASN A 192 0.55 -9.44 17.13
C ASN A 192 0.54 -8.22 16.22
N LYS A 193 1.75 -7.87 15.76
CA LYS A 193 2.04 -6.83 14.78
C LYS A 193 0.94 -6.81 13.74
N ILE A 194 0.11 -5.76 13.75
CA ILE A 194 -0.81 -5.44 12.67
C ILE A 194 0.01 -5.54 11.38
N ASN A 195 -0.36 -6.49 10.52
CA ASN A 195 0.34 -6.85 9.29
C ASN A 195 0.30 -5.69 8.29
N VAL A 196 1.13 -4.67 8.52
CA VAL A 196 1.76 -3.92 7.44
C VAL A 196 2.79 -4.87 6.86
N GLY A 197 2.56 -5.41 5.67
CA GLY A 197 3.36 -6.47 5.03
C GLY A 197 4.88 -6.33 5.19
N LEU A 198 5.40 -6.84 6.30
CA LEU A 198 6.81 -7.02 6.60
C LEU A 198 7.06 -8.52 6.55
N ARG A 199 7.49 -8.99 5.38
CA ARG A 199 8.22 -10.25 5.30
C ARG A 199 9.47 -10.12 6.17
N GLU A 200 9.47 -10.92 7.24
CA GLU A 200 10.57 -11.40 8.10
C GLU A 200 11.64 -10.40 8.57
N PRO A 201 11.92 -10.34 9.88
CA PRO A 201 13.20 -9.80 10.33
C PRO A 201 14.30 -10.75 9.85
N ILE A 202 15.19 -10.24 9.00
CA ILE A 202 16.48 -10.87 8.73
C ILE A 202 17.18 -10.99 10.07
N GLY A 203 17.37 -12.23 10.54
CA GLY A 203 18.17 -12.51 11.74
C GLY A 203 19.56 -11.89 11.58
N VAL A 204 19.97 -11.13 12.59
CA VAL A 204 21.36 -10.68 12.71
C VAL A 204 22.20 -11.93 12.96
N PRO A 205 23.23 -12.23 12.13
CA PRO A 205 24.13 -13.33 12.42
C PRO A 205 24.86 -13.07 13.75
N GLU A 206 24.99 -14.10 14.60
CA GLU A 206 25.64 -14.05 15.91
C GLU A 206 27.15 -13.73 15.88
N SER A 207 27.73 -13.41 14.73
CA SER A 207 29.16 -13.13 14.58
C SER A 207 29.57 -11.68 14.89
N VAL A 208 28.75 -10.89 15.60
CA VAL A 208 29.07 -9.49 15.99
C VAL A 208 28.88 -9.26 17.50
N ARG A 209 28.93 -10.32 18.30
CA ARG A 209 29.16 -10.19 19.76
C ARG A 209 30.55 -10.74 20.09
N ALA A 210 31.55 -9.88 19.91
CA ALA A 210 32.83 -9.93 20.60
C ALA A 210 33.34 -8.49 20.69
#